data_AF-A0A285T1F3-F1
#
_entry.id   AF-A0A285T1F3-F1
#
_cell.length_a   1.000
_cell.length_b   1.000
_cell.length_c   1.000
_cell.angle_alpha   90.00
_cell.angle_beta   90.00
_cell.angle_gamma   90.00
#
_symmetry.space_group_name_H-M   'P 1'
#
loop_
_entity.id
_entity.type
_entity.pdbx_description
1 polymer ?
#
loop_
_entity_poly.entity_id
_entity_poly.type
_entity_poly.pdbx_seq_one_letter_code
_entity_poly.pdbx_strand_id
1 'polypeptide(L)'
;MAVSSIYQFTRKAVLIIGIGLLAACSQKAETLKITVTQFGSATEDAFDAYGTAQTAQFAPTPKSQNARQSEFITNMEAFTGKVTPSNLPTLLDPDAVKIDPNVAQQWQKTLADLRSQYRQFVAIFDQIEGGSALGASAVTDSGPILEKLRSQLDAITSDLAKDPPQYLVRRGTLIAELNKIRSEPNDDDDAKSLRLQIWWQDWQALMAEEKLLQTHTLRSFMTASSLGAHLQNQIDSYAQLDVTALIGAAEQGIALAGEVRNLPPAELVAQGSNLLETATGSATAIPAQ
;
A
#
# COMPACT_ATOMS: atom_id res chain seq x y z
N MET A 1 10.39 -21.46 -10.23
CA MET A 1 8.97 -21.34 -10.63
C MET A 1 8.75 -19.91 -11.08
N ALA A 2 8.46 -19.75 -12.37
CA ALA A 2 8.47 -18.47 -13.05
C ALA A 2 7.32 -17.58 -12.59
N VAL A 3 7.67 -16.33 -12.37
CA VAL A 3 6.87 -15.22 -11.86
C VAL A 3 5.70 -14.95 -12.80
N SER A 4 4.48 -15.17 -12.32
CA SER A 4 3.25 -14.70 -12.95
C SER A 4 3.11 -13.18 -12.74
N SER A 5 3.88 -12.38 -13.47
CA SER A 5 3.83 -10.91 -13.42
C SER A 5 3.30 -10.27 -14.72
N ILE A 6 2.59 -11.02 -15.58
CA ILE A 6 2.17 -10.52 -16.90
C ILE A 6 0.63 -10.39 -17.03
N TYR A 7 -0.16 -10.84 -16.05
CA TYR A 7 -1.62 -10.95 -16.22
C TYR A 7 -2.51 -9.85 -15.60
N GLN A 8 -1.98 -8.71 -15.14
CA GLN A 8 -2.83 -7.65 -14.56
C GLN A 8 -2.72 -6.25 -15.17
N PHE A 9 -1.90 -6.04 -16.20
CA PHE A 9 -1.64 -4.70 -16.74
C PHE A 9 -2.63 -4.20 -17.82
N THR A 10 -3.68 -4.96 -18.14
CA THR A 10 -4.59 -4.62 -19.26
C THR A 10 -6.06 -4.41 -18.89
N ARG A 11 -6.39 -4.19 -17.60
CA ARG A 11 -7.80 -3.99 -17.17
C ARG A 11 -8.20 -2.59 -16.69
N LYS A 12 -7.38 -1.55 -16.92
CA LYS A 12 -7.67 -0.16 -16.45
C LYS A 12 -7.77 0.90 -17.55
N ALA A 13 -8.18 0.52 -18.74
CA ALA A 13 -8.65 1.47 -19.75
C ALA A 13 -9.97 0.93 -20.31
N VAL A 14 -10.91 1.83 -20.62
CA VAL A 14 -12.29 1.60 -21.07
C VAL A 14 -13.33 1.62 -19.95
N LEU A 15 -13.90 2.82 -19.73
CA LEU A 15 -15.34 3.02 -19.59
C LEU A 15 -15.66 4.52 -19.76
N ILE A 16 -15.50 5.03 -20.98
CA ILE A 16 -16.15 6.26 -21.43
C ILE A 16 -16.91 5.92 -22.72
N ILE A 17 -18.00 5.18 -22.62
CA ILE A 17 -18.98 5.07 -23.72
C ILE A 17 -20.37 4.92 -23.09
N GLY A 18 -21.22 5.93 -23.27
CA GLY A 18 -22.67 5.76 -23.09
C GLY A 18 -23.47 6.84 -22.35
N ILE A 19 -23.08 8.12 -22.34
CA ILE A 19 -23.97 9.18 -21.83
C ILE A 19 -24.78 9.76 -23.00
N GLY A 20 -25.80 9.00 -23.44
CA GLY A 20 -26.75 9.45 -24.47
C GLY A 20 -28.17 9.29 -23.96
N LEU A 21 -28.89 10.42 -23.82
CA LEU A 21 -30.32 10.55 -23.48
C LEU A 21 -30.72 10.51 -21.99
N LEU A 22 -29.90 11.08 -21.11
CA LEU A 22 -30.31 11.39 -19.73
C LEU A 22 -30.60 12.90 -19.56
N ALA A 23 -31.51 13.28 -18.65
CA ALA A 23 -31.70 14.69 -18.29
C ALA A 23 -30.36 15.32 -17.84
N ALA A 24 -30.13 16.63 -18.05
CA ALA A 24 -28.82 17.24 -17.80
C ALA A 24 -28.25 16.97 -16.38
N CYS A 25 -29.11 16.93 -15.34
CA CYS A 25 -28.71 16.57 -13.98
C CYS A 25 -28.35 15.08 -13.81
N SER A 26 -29.02 14.22 -14.57
CA SER A 26 -28.77 12.77 -14.60
C SER A 26 -27.41 12.47 -15.24
N GLN A 27 -27.08 13.15 -16.35
CA GLN A 27 -25.77 13.04 -17.01
C GLN A 27 -24.63 13.52 -16.11
N LYS A 28 -24.85 14.60 -15.37
CA LYS A 28 -23.88 15.19 -14.45
C LYS A 28 -23.54 14.25 -13.29
N ALA A 29 -24.56 13.68 -12.64
CA ALA A 29 -24.35 12.69 -11.58
C ALA A 29 -23.63 11.46 -12.12
N GLU A 30 -24.04 10.94 -13.28
CA GLU A 30 -23.42 9.77 -13.90
C GLU A 30 -21.95 10.01 -14.29
N THR A 31 -21.62 11.23 -14.71
CA THR A 31 -20.23 11.61 -15.01
C THR A 31 -19.37 11.68 -13.75
N LEU A 32 -19.91 12.19 -12.63
CA LEU A 32 -19.20 12.23 -11.35
C LEU A 32 -18.88 10.82 -10.83
N LYS A 33 -19.74 9.81 -11.10
CA LYS A 33 -19.48 8.41 -10.74
C LYS A 33 -18.17 7.88 -11.31
N ILE A 34 -17.72 8.41 -12.46
CA ILE A 34 -16.43 8.02 -13.06
C ILE A 34 -15.28 8.39 -12.11
N THR A 35 -15.23 9.63 -11.61
CA THR A 35 -14.17 10.06 -10.70
C THR A 35 -14.29 9.38 -9.33
N VAL A 36 -15.51 9.14 -8.84
CA VAL A 36 -15.75 8.33 -7.63
C VAL A 36 -15.19 6.91 -7.80
N THR A 37 -15.41 6.29 -8.97
CA THR A 37 -14.89 4.95 -9.28
C THR A 37 -13.37 4.94 -9.41
N GLN A 38 -12.77 5.98 -9.99
CA GLN A 38 -11.31 6.14 -10.05
C GLN A 38 -10.71 6.22 -8.65
N PHE A 39 -11.27 7.06 -7.77
CA PHE A 39 -10.87 7.17 -6.37
C PHE A 39 -11.03 5.82 -5.64
N GLY A 40 -12.21 5.20 -5.71
CA GLY A 40 -12.48 3.90 -5.10
C GLY A 40 -11.48 2.82 -5.54
N SER A 41 -11.22 2.74 -6.85
CA SER A 41 -10.23 1.80 -7.40
C SER A 41 -8.81 2.07 -6.89
N ALA A 42 -8.41 3.34 -6.77
CA ALA A 42 -7.09 3.69 -6.23
C ALA A 42 -6.97 3.37 -4.74
N THR A 43 -8.05 3.52 -3.96
CA THR A 43 -8.05 3.16 -2.54
C THR A 43 -7.95 1.65 -2.31
N GLU A 44 -8.59 0.84 -3.15
CA GLU A 44 -8.42 -0.62 -3.11
C GLU A 44 -6.98 -1.03 -3.47
N ASP A 45 -6.39 -0.44 -4.52
CA ASP A 45 -4.97 -0.67 -4.87
C ASP A 45 -4.03 -0.29 -3.70
N ALA A 46 -4.32 0.81 -2.99
CA ALA A 46 -3.56 1.25 -1.83
C ALA A 46 -3.67 0.25 -0.67
N PHE A 47 -4.87 -0.22 -0.35
CA PHE A 47 -5.09 -1.21 0.70
C PHE A 47 -4.52 -2.60 0.36
N ASP A 48 -4.51 -2.99 -0.92
CA ASP A 48 -3.84 -4.20 -1.40
C ASP A 48 -2.32 -4.08 -1.25
N ALA A 49 -1.74 -2.93 -1.60
CA ALA A 49 -0.33 -2.66 -1.38
C ALA A 49 0.01 -2.69 0.12
N TYR A 50 -0.86 -2.13 0.97
CA TYR A 50 -0.66 -2.13 2.43
C TYR A 50 -0.68 -3.54 3.03
N GLY A 51 -1.68 -4.35 2.65
CA GLY A 51 -1.78 -5.74 3.07
C GLY A 51 -0.60 -6.58 2.58
N THR A 52 -0.15 -6.34 1.35
CA THR A 52 1.05 -6.98 0.79
C THR A 52 2.30 -6.61 1.58
N ALA A 53 2.50 -5.32 1.87
CA ALA A 53 3.64 -4.85 2.65
C ALA A 53 3.65 -5.43 4.06
N GLN A 54 2.49 -5.46 4.73
CA GLN A 54 2.36 -6.06 6.05
C GLN A 54 2.66 -7.56 6.04
N THR A 55 2.14 -8.31 5.07
CA THR A 55 2.45 -9.74 4.90
C THR A 55 3.96 -9.96 4.66
N ALA A 56 4.56 -9.09 3.85
CA ALA A 56 5.98 -9.15 3.53
C ALA A 56 6.88 -8.96 4.77
N GLN A 57 6.47 -8.13 5.75
CA GLN A 57 7.25 -7.91 6.98
C GLN A 57 7.58 -9.21 7.72
N PHE A 58 6.65 -10.16 7.66
CA PHE A 58 6.73 -11.43 8.37
C PHE A 58 7.11 -12.62 7.49
N ALA A 59 7.38 -12.38 6.20
CA ALA A 59 7.78 -13.43 5.28
C ALA A 59 9.26 -13.80 5.49
N PRO A 60 9.60 -15.08 5.65
CA PRO A 60 10.98 -15.52 5.73
C PRO A 60 11.73 -15.24 4.42
N THR A 61 13.06 -15.35 4.46
CA THR A 61 13.89 -15.26 3.26
C THR A 61 13.53 -16.41 2.31
N PRO A 62 13.24 -16.14 1.02
CA PRO A 62 12.93 -17.20 0.06
C PRO A 62 14.12 -18.14 -0.13
N LYS A 63 14.00 -19.37 0.38
CA LYS A 63 15.01 -20.43 0.19
C LYS A 63 14.72 -21.27 -1.06
N SER A 64 15.76 -21.66 -1.79
CA SER A 64 15.67 -22.65 -2.87
C SER A 64 15.27 -24.02 -2.31
N GLN A 65 14.74 -24.92 -3.15
CA GLN A 65 14.35 -26.27 -2.69
C GLN A 65 15.53 -27.02 -2.07
N ASN A 66 16.70 -26.95 -2.70
CA ASN A 66 17.92 -27.57 -2.19
C ASN A 66 18.35 -26.96 -0.84
N ALA A 67 18.24 -25.64 -0.68
CA ALA A 67 18.56 -24.98 0.58
C ALA A 67 17.62 -25.41 1.71
N ARG A 68 16.30 -25.47 1.46
CA ARG A 68 15.32 -25.96 2.44
C ARG A 68 15.58 -27.41 2.83
N GLN A 69 15.92 -28.26 1.85
CA GLN A 69 16.21 -29.66 2.12
C GLN A 69 17.49 -29.81 2.96
N SER A 70 18.55 -29.07 2.62
CA SER A 70 19.80 -29.08 3.37
C SER A 70 19.59 -28.62 4.81
N GLU A 71 18.86 -27.52 5.00
CA GLU A 71 18.54 -26.99 6.32
C GLU A 71 17.71 -27.98 7.16
N PHE A 72 16.69 -28.61 6.56
CA PHE A 72 15.92 -29.65 7.24
C PHE A 72 16.80 -30.81 7.68
N ILE A 73 17.72 -31.29 6.82
CA ILE A 73 18.66 -32.37 7.16
C ILE A 73 19.55 -31.94 8.34
N THR A 74 20.18 -30.77 8.26
CA THR A 74 21.03 -30.23 9.34
C THR A 74 20.26 -30.07 10.65
N ASN A 75 19.02 -29.56 10.60
CA ASN A 75 18.17 -29.41 11.77
C ASN A 75 17.81 -30.77 12.39
N MET A 76 17.52 -31.78 11.56
CA MET A 76 17.24 -33.14 12.01
C MET A 76 18.46 -33.83 12.61
N GLU A 77 19.66 -33.60 12.08
CA GLU A 77 20.92 -34.11 12.64
C GLU A 77 21.22 -33.50 14.03
N ALA A 78 20.90 -32.21 14.21
CA ALA A 78 21.07 -31.52 15.49
C ALA A 78 19.94 -31.79 16.50
N PHE A 79 18.76 -32.23 16.05
CA PHE A 79 17.59 -32.39 16.89
C PHE A 79 17.62 -33.69 17.69
N THR A 80 17.77 -33.58 19.01
CA THR A 80 17.87 -34.73 19.93
C THR A 80 16.54 -35.19 20.52
N GLY A 81 15.44 -34.48 20.21
CA GLY A 81 14.11 -34.76 20.75
C GLY A 81 13.27 -35.73 19.91
N LYS A 82 12.04 -36.00 20.35
CA LYS A 82 11.04 -36.72 19.54
C LYS A 82 10.37 -35.75 18.56
N VAL A 83 10.29 -36.13 17.28
CA VAL A 83 9.53 -35.36 16.28
C VAL A 83 8.04 -35.43 16.62
N THR A 84 7.39 -34.27 16.63
CA THR A 84 5.96 -34.10 16.93
C THR A 84 5.32 -33.16 15.91
N PRO A 85 3.99 -33.19 15.72
CA PRO A 85 3.32 -32.25 14.83
C PRO A 85 3.59 -30.77 15.16
N SER A 86 3.86 -30.44 16.42
CA SER A 86 4.08 -29.05 16.86
C SER A 86 5.50 -28.54 16.57
N ASN A 87 6.52 -29.41 16.55
CA ASN A 87 7.90 -29.02 16.28
C ASN A 87 8.33 -29.19 14.81
N LEU A 88 7.61 -30.04 14.04
CA LEU A 88 7.92 -30.28 12.64
C LEU A 88 7.98 -29.00 11.78
N PRO A 89 7.06 -28.01 11.90
CA PRO A 89 7.18 -26.77 11.14
C PRO A 89 8.47 -26.00 11.43
N THR A 90 8.92 -25.97 12.69
CA THR A 90 10.17 -25.29 13.09
C THR A 90 11.41 -26.06 12.62
N LEU A 91 11.34 -27.39 12.53
CA LEU A 91 12.43 -28.19 11.96
C LEU A 91 12.56 -28.00 10.44
N LEU A 92 11.43 -27.78 9.76
CA LEU A 92 11.36 -27.52 8.32
C LEU A 92 11.78 -26.10 7.96
N ASP A 93 11.42 -25.11 8.79
CA ASP A 93 11.78 -23.71 8.59
C ASP A 93 11.88 -23.00 9.96
N PRO A 94 13.10 -22.93 10.54
CA PRO A 94 13.30 -22.31 11.84
C PRO A 94 13.13 -20.78 11.81
N ASP A 95 13.30 -20.17 10.64
CA ASP A 95 13.13 -18.73 10.43
C ASP A 95 11.66 -18.32 10.22
N ALA A 96 10.74 -19.29 10.10
CA ALA A 96 9.32 -19.01 9.95
C ALA A 96 8.76 -18.36 11.23
N VAL A 97 8.52 -17.05 11.17
CA VAL A 97 7.90 -16.34 12.29
C VAL A 97 6.45 -16.75 12.46
N LYS A 98 6.13 -17.19 13.68
CA LYS A 98 4.76 -17.43 14.13
C LYS A 98 4.18 -16.10 14.62
N ILE A 99 3.50 -15.38 13.73
CA ILE A 99 2.68 -14.24 14.14
C ILE A 99 1.56 -14.78 15.02
N ASP A 100 1.28 -14.09 16.14
CA ASP A 100 0.10 -14.38 16.94
C ASP A 100 -1.15 -14.29 16.03
N PRO A 101 -1.94 -15.38 15.90
CA PRO A 101 -3.15 -15.38 15.08
C PRO A 101 -4.11 -14.23 15.40
N ASN A 102 -4.18 -13.79 16.66
CA ASN A 102 -5.03 -12.67 17.08
C ASN A 102 -4.55 -11.34 16.48
N VAL A 103 -3.22 -11.12 16.42
CA VAL A 103 -2.64 -9.91 15.81
C VAL A 103 -2.90 -9.90 14.31
N ALA A 104 -2.71 -11.04 13.65
CA ALA A 104 -3.00 -11.18 12.22
C ALA A 104 -4.50 -10.96 11.91
N GLN A 105 -5.40 -11.51 12.73
CA GLN A 105 -6.84 -11.32 12.58
C GLN A 105 -7.28 -9.88 12.84
N GLN A 106 -6.74 -9.25 13.89
CA GLN A 106 -7.07 -7.87 14.22
C GLN A 106 -6.67 -6.93 13.08
N TRP A 107 -5.50 -7.14 12.50
CA TRP A 107 -5.06 -6.40 11.32
C TRP A 107 -5.99 -6.59 10.12
N GLN A 108 -6.28 -7.85 9.77
CA GLN A 108 -7.16 -8.16 8.64
C GLN A 108 -8.54 -7.53 8.83
N LYS A 109 -9.03 -7.51 10.07
CA LYS A 109 -10.28 -6.84 10.43
C LYS A 109 -10.16 -5.33 10.24
N THR A 110 -9.11 -4.68 10.73
CA THR A 110 -8.90 -3.24 10.50
C THR A 110 -8.87 -2.90 9.02
N LEU A 111 -8.16 -3.67 8.20
CA LEU A 111 -8.09 -3.44 6.76
C LEU A 111 -9.44 -3.70 6.06
N ALA A 112 -10.20 -4.68 6.51
CA ALA A 112 -11.55 -4.95 6.01
C ALA A 112 -12.53 -3.83 6.40
N ASP A 113 -12.45 -3.32 7.63
CA ASP A 113 -13.26 -2.21 8.12
C ASP A 113 -12.92 -0.91 7.37
N LEU A 114 -11.64 -0.68 7.03
CA LEU A 114 -11.23 0.41 6.12
C LEU A 114 -11.86 0.21 4.74
N ARG A 115 -11.61 -0.91 4.04
CA ARG A 115 -12.20 -1.17 2.71
C ARG A 115 -13.72 -0.99 2.70
N SER A 116 -14.40 -1.45 3.76
CA SER A 116 -15.85 -1.30 3.90
C SER A 116 -16.29 0.17 3.89
N GLN A 117 -15.59 1.05 4.62
CA GLN A 117 -15.91 2.48 4.65
C GLN A 117 -15.79 3.15 3.27
N TYR A 118 -14.74 2.84 2.49
CA TYR A 118 -14.56 3.42 1.16
C TYR A 118 -15.56 2.86 0.14
N ARG A 119 -15.88 1.56 0.22
CA ARG A 119 -16.94 0.95 -0.60
C ARG A 119 -18.31 1.51 -0.28
N GLN A 120 -18.61 1.77 0.99
CA GLN A 120 -19.85 2.42 1.41
C GLN A 120 -19.94 3.83 0.82
N PHE A 121 -18.84 4.60 0.82
CA PHE A 121 -18.81 5.90 0.17
C PHE A 121 -19.08 5.80 -1.34
N VAL A 122 -18.42 4.88 -2.06
CA VAL A 122 -18.68 4.66 -3.49
C VAL A 122 -20.15 4.28 -3.74
N ALA A 123 -20.72 3.42 -2.89
CA ALA A 123 -22.10 2.94 -3.00
C ALA A 123 -23.15 4.05 -2.83
N ILE A 124 -22.84 5.18 -2.17
CA ILE A 124 -23.71 6.36 -2.14
C ILE A 124 -24.04 6.80 -3.58
N PHE A 125 -23.03 6.77 -4.45
CA PHE A 125 -23.16 7.22 -5.83
C PHE A 125 -23.81 6.17 -6.73
N ASP A 126 -23.67 4.87 -6.44
CA ASP A 126 -24.40 3.82 -7.15
C ASP A 126 -25.93 3.97 -6.99
N GLN A 127 -26.36 4.49 -5.85
CA GLN A 127 -27.78 4.71 -5.52
C GLN A 127 -28.35 6.02 -6.06
N ILE A 128 -27.50 6.90 -6.63
CA ILE A 128 -27.97 8.12 -7.29
C ILE A 128 -28.59 7.71 -8.63
N GLU A 129 -29.92 7.53 -8.62
CA GLU A 129 -30.71 7.39 -9.84
C GLU A 129 -30.60 8.68 -10.66
N GLY A 130 -30.20 8.50 -11.91
CA GLY A 130 -29.99 9.60 -12.82
C GLY A 130 -31.27 10.37 -13.11
N GLY A 131 -31.46 11.51 -12.43
CA GLY A 131 -32.49 12.51 -12.78
C GLY A 131 -33.29 13.09 -11.61
N SER A 132 -33.07 12.64 -10.38
CA SER A 132 -33.78 13.20 -9.22
C SER A 132 -33.07 14.45 -8.67
N ALA A 133 -33.86 15.43 -8.18
CA ALA A 133 -33.35 16.53 -7.36
C ALA A 133 -32.61 16.05 -6.09
N LEU A 134 -32.87 14.79 -5.69
CA LEU A 134 -32.21 14.09 -4.58
C LEU A 134 -30.75 13.72 -4.89
N GLY A 135 -30.36 13.65 -6.17
CA GLY A 135 -28.99 13.36 -6.57
C GLY A 135 -28.01 14.48 -6.22
N ALA A 136 -28.43 15.74 -6.26
CA ALA A 136 -27.56 16.87 -5.89
C ALA A 136 -27.31 16.93 -4.38
N SER A 137 -28.34 16.70 -3.55
CA SER A 137 -28.18 16.63 -2.10
C SER A 137 -27.32 15.44 -1.70
N ALA A 138 -27.51 14.26 -2.30
CA ALA A 138 -26.67 13.10 -2.03
C ALA A 138 -25.18 13.35 -2.34
N VAL A 139 -24.87 14.06 -3.43
CA VAL A 139 -23.49 14.47 -3.74
C VAL A 139 -22.96 15.41 -2.66
N THR A 140 -23.69 16.47 -2.31
CA THR A 140 -23.24 17.43 -1.28
C THR A 140 -23.08 16.77 0.09
N ASP A 141 -24.01 15.91 0.49
CA ASP A 141 -23.99 15.19 1.78
C ASP A 141 -22.85 14.17 1.87
N SER A 142 -22.32 13.72 0.72
CA SER A 142 -21.15 12.85 0.67
C SER A 142 -19.82 13.58 0.93
N GLY A 143 -19.79 14.92 0.82
CA GLY A 143 -18.59 15.73 1.01
C GLY A 143 -17.90 15.54 2.36
N PRO A 144 -18.61 15.67 3.50
CA PRO A 144 -18.03 15.41 4.83
C PRO A 144 -17.56 13.96 5.02
N ILE A 145 -18.18 12.99 4.34
CA ILE A 145 -17.76 11.59 4.38
C ILE A 145 -16.41 11.46 3.66
N LEU A 146 -16.28 12.04 2.46
CA LEU A 146 -15.02 12.02 1.71
C LEU A 146 -13.90 12.73 2.46
N GLU A 147 -14.16 13.87 3.08
CA GLU A 147 -13.18 14.62 3.88
C GLU A 147 -12.59 13.74 4.99
N LYS A 148 -13.44 13.02 5.72
CA LYS A 148 -13.00 12.07 6.75
C LYS A 148 -12.14 10.96 6.17
N LEU A 149 -12.55 10.36 5.05
CA LEU A 149 -11.80 9.28 4.39
C LEU A 149 -10.43 9.78 3.91
N ARG A 150 -10.38 10.98 3.31
CA ARG A 150 -9.12 11.60 2.90
C ARG A 150 -8.18 11.84 4.07
N SER A 151 -8.68 12.36 5.19
CA SER A 151 -7.87 12.55 6.39
C SER A 151 -7.25 11.23 6.89
N GLN A 152 -7.99 10.11 6.79
CA GLN A 152 -7.45 8.78 7.09
C GLN A 152 -6.37 8.34 6.10
N LEU A 153 -6.56 8.56 4.79
CA LEU A 153 -5.52 8.27 3.78
C LEU A 153 -4.25 9.09 4.04
N ASP A 154 -4.40 10.39 4.29
CA ASP A 154 -3.27 11.30 4.50
C ASP A 154 -2.48 10.91 5.76
N ALA A 155 -3.17 10.53 6.84
CA ALA A 155 -2.54 10.02 8.05
C ALA A 155 -1.74 8.73 7.78
N ILE A 156 -2.35 7.74 7.13
CA ILE A 156 -1.66 6.48 6.78
C ILE A 156 -0.47 6.75 5.84
N THR A 157 -0.63 7.66 4.88
CA THR A 157 0.44 8.02 3.92
C THR A 157 1.62 8.66 4.62
N SER A 158 1.37 9.60 5.55
CA SER A 158 2.41 10.23 6.36
C SER A 158 3.12 9.21 7.24
N ASP A 159 2.38 8.31 7.88
CA ASP A 159 2.96 7.27 8.72
C ASP A 159 3.86 6.33 7.90
N LEU A 160 3.42 5.90 6.72
CA LEU A 160 4.22 5.09 5.79
C LEU A 160 5.48 5.82 5.29
N ALA A 161 5.44 7.15 5.19
CA ALA A 161 6.57 7.95 4.74
C ALA A 161 7.64 8.06 5.84
N LYS A 162 7.20 8.20 7.10
CA LYS A 162 8.05 8.36 8.29
C LYS A 162 8.56 7.03 8.84
N ASP A 163 7.72 6.00 8.83
CA ASP A 163 8.01 4.66 9.33
C ASP A 163 7.68 3.62 8.25
N PRO A 164 8.59 3.38 7.30
CA PRO A 164 8.31 2.48 6.19
C PRO A 164 8.26 1.01 6.63
N PRO A 165 7.46 0.18 5.94
CA PRO A 165 7.46 -1.27 6.15
C PRO A 165 8.84 -1.88 5.97
N GLN A 166 9.24 -2.74 6.92
CA GLN A 166 10.53 -3.45 6.93
C GLN A 166 10.33 -4.96 6.91
N TYR A 167 11.28 -5.71 6.35
CA TYR A 167 11.29 -7.17 6.40
C TYR A 167 11.82 -7.67 7.76
N LEU A 168 11.02 -7.48 8.81
CA LEU A 168 11.42 -7.73 10.21
C LEU A 168 12.05 -9.10 10.43
N VAL A 169 11.49 -10.14 9.82
CA VAL A 169 11.99 -11.52 9.92
C VAL A 169 13.36 -11.67 9.29
N ARG A 170 13.50 -11.19 8.05
CA ARG A 170 14.76 -11.28 7.30
C ARG A 170 15.86 -10.45 7.95
N ARG A 171 15.52 -9.26 8.48
CA ARG A 171 16.44 -8.46 9.31
C ARG A 171 16.91 -9.25 10.53
N GLY A 172 15.98 -9.90 11.23
CA GLY A 172 16.29 -10.77 12.36
C GLY A 172 17.25 -11.91 12.00
N THR A 173 16.99 -12.61 10.89
CA THR A 173 17.87 -13.67 10.36
C THR A 173 19.28 -13.13 10.06
N LEU A 174 19.40 -12.02 9.33
CA LEU A 174 20.71 -11.41 9.04
C LEU A 174 21.44 -10.98 10.32
N ILE A 175 20.73 -10.45 11.33
CA ILE A 175 21.35 -10.08 12.62
C ILE A 175 21.86 -11.33 13.34
N ALA A 176 21.09 -12.42 13.35
CA ALA A 176 21.50 -13.68 13.94
C ALA A 176 22.72 -14.28 13.21
N GLU A 177 22.76 -14.24 11.89
CA GLU A 177 23.89 -14.68 11.07
C GLU A 177 25.15 -13.86 11.37
N LEU A 178 25.04 -12.53 11.48
CA LEU A 178 26.17 -11.67 11.84
C LEU A 178 26.72 -12.05 13.22
N ASN A 179 25.84 -12.25 14.20
CA ASN A 179 26.25 -12.66 15.54
C ASN A 179 26.95 -14.02 15.53
N LYS A 180 26.47 -14.98 14.71
CA LYS A 180 27.12 -16.28 14.52
C LYS A 180 28.53 -16.15 13.93
N ILE A 181 28.69 -15.37 12.85
CA ILE A 181 30.00 -15.08 12.25
C ILE A 181 30.96 -14.46 13.27
N ARG A 182 30.45 -13.60 14.17
CA ARG A 182 31.26 -12.95 15.20
C ARG A 182 31.66 -13.88 16.33
N SER A 183 30.79 -14.82 16.73
CA SER A 183 31.00 -15.71 17.88
C SER A 183 31.81 -16.97 17.58
N GLU A 184 31.87 -17.40 16.32
CA GLU A 184 32.59 -18.63 15.96
C GLU A 184 34.11 -18.46 16.13
N PRO A 185 34.80 -19.45 16.74
CA PRO A 185 36.26 -19.51 16.77
C PRO A 185 36.78 -19.44 15.33
N ASN A 186 37.78 -18.58 15.11
CA ASN A 186 38.25 -18.30 13.77
C ASN A 186 39.57 -19.01 13.53
N ASP A 187 39.52 -20.09 12.75
CA ASP A 187 40.71 -20.84 12.33
C ASP A 187 41.28 -20.30 10.99
N ASP A 188 40.48 -19.50 10.26
CA ASP A 188 40.82 -18.89 8.96
C ASP A 188 40.23 -17.47 8.84
N ASP A 189 41.09 -16.46 8.78
CA ASP A 189 40.71 -15.05 8.68
C ASP A 189 40.14 -14.68 7.29
N ASP A 190 40.60 -15.33 6.22
CA ASP A 190 40.11 -15.07 4.87
C ASP A 190 38.68 -15.60 4.71
N ALA A 191 38.39 -16.78 5.27
CA ALA A 191 37.05 -17.35 5.28
C ALA A 191 36.05 -16.46 6.05
N LYS A 192 36.46 -15.89 7.19
CA LYS A 192 35.61 -14.95 7.94
C LYS A 192 35.38 -13.65 7.19
N SER A 193 36.43 -13.09 6.56
CA SER A 193 36.33 -11.89 5.75
C SER A 193 35.32 -12.09 4.61
N LEU A 194 35.39 -13.22 3.90
CA LEU A 194 34.44 -13.55 2.83
C LEU A 194 33.00 -13.63 3.35
N ARG A 195 32.77 -14.28 4.49
CA ARG A 195 31.42 -14.37 5.10
C ARG A 195 30.85 -13.00 5.47
N LEU A 196 31.69 -12.11 6.01
CA LEU A 196 31.27 -10.73 6.31
C LEU A 196 30.94 -9.93 5.04
N GLN A 197 31.68 -10.14 3.95
CA GLN A 197 31.39 -9.51 2.66
C GLN A 197 30.06 -10.00 2.08
N ILE A 198 29.78 -11.30 2.13
CA ILE A 198 28.50 -11.87 1.69
C ILE A 198 27.35 -11.29 2.52
N TRP A 199 27.48 -11.31 3.85
CA TRP A 199 26.48 -10.72 4.75
C TRP A 199 26.20 -9.25 4.43
N TRP A 200 27.24 -8.46 4.17
CA TRP A 200 27.09 -7.05 3.79
C TRP A 200 26.31 -6.88 2.48
N GLN A 201 26.57 -7.73 1.48
CA GLN A 201 25.83 -7.73 0.23
C GLN A 201 24.36 -8.07 0.45
N ASP A 202 24.06 -9.09 1.26
CA ASP A 202 22.69 -9.50 1.59
C ASP A 202 21.93 -8.40 2.34
N TRP A 203 22.60 -7.70 3.26
CA TRP A 203 22.04 -6.55 3.96
C TRP A 203 21.69 -5.40 3.00
N GLN A 204 22.59 -5.07 2.06
CA GLN A 204 22.33 -4.04 1.05
C GLN A 204 21.20 -4.42 0.11
N ALA A 205 21.11 -5.70 -0.28
CA ALA A 205 20.01 -6.22 -1.09
C ALA A 205 18.67 -6.09 -0.35
N LEU A 206 18.63 -6.45 0.94
CA LEU A 206 17.44 -6.31 1.77
C LEU A 206 16.97 -4.85 1.86
N MET A 207 17.89 -3.91 2.13
CA MET A 207 17.59 -2.48 2.19
C MET A 207 17.04 -1.95 0.84
N ALA A 208 17.53 -2.47 -0.29
CA ALA A 208 17.01 -2.12 -1.61
C ALA A 208 15.58 -2.66 -1.83
N GLU A 209 15.31 -3.89 -1.40
CA GLU A 209 13.95 -4.46 -1.41
C GLU A 209 12.99 -3.65 -0.53
N GLU A 210 13.39 -3.27 0.68
CA GLU A 210 12.59 -2.42 1.59
C GLU A 210 12.25 -1.07 0.95
N LYS A 211 13.22 -0.45 0.26
CA LYS A 211 12.99 0.80 -0.47
C LYS A 211 11.98 0.64 -1.60
N LEU A 212 12.03 -0.47 -2.35
CA LEU A 212 11.05 -0.77 -3.39
C LEU A 212 9.66 -0.98 -2.79
N LEU A 213 9.57 -1.70 -1.67
CA LEU A 213 8.33 -1.94 -0.95
C LEU A 213 7.69 -0.64 -0.44
N GLN A 214 8.50 0.25 0.16
CA GLN A 214 8.08 1.58 0.57
C GLN A 214 7.60 2.40 -0.63
N THR A 215 8.40 2.46 -1.69
CA THR A 215 8.08 3.25 -2.89
C THR A 215 6.75 2.82 -3.51
N HIS A 216 6.54 1.51 -3.66
CA HIS A 216 5.31 0.96 -4.21
C HIS A 216 4.11 1.30 -3.33
N THR A 217 4.21 1.05 -2.02
CA THR A 217 3.12 1.30 -1.08
C THR A 217 2.78 2.79 -1.02
N LEU A 218 3.77 3.68 -0.84
CA LEU A 218 3.57 5.13 -0.82
C LEU A 218 2.94 5.66 -2.09
N ARG A 219 3.39 5.18 -3.26
CA ARG A 219 2.82 5.61 -4.54
C ARG A 219 1.34 5.29 -4.65
N SER A 220 0.91 4.10 -4.23
CA SER A 220 -0.51 3.74 -4.25
C SER A 220 -1.34 4.64 -3.33
N PHE A 221 -0.86 4.89 -2.11
CA PHE A 221 -1.53 5.78 -1.16
C PHE A 221 -1.57 7.24 -1.60
N MET A 222 -0.47 7.77 -2.15
CA MET A 222 -0.44 9.12 -2.69
C MET A 222 -1.36 9.27 -3.90
N THR A 223 -1.46 8.24 -4.75
CA THR A 223 -2.40 8.24 -5.88
C THR A 223 -3.84 8.34 -5.38
N ALA A 224 -4.19 7.53 -4.37
CA ALA A 224 -5.52 7.57 -3.75
C ALA A 224 -5.81 8.91 -3.08
N SER A 225 -4.85 9.47 -2.34
CA SER A 225 -4.98 10.75 -1.64
C SER A 225 -5.18 11.91 -2.62
N SER A 226 -4.40 11.92 -3.71
CA SER A 226 -4.47 12.92 -4.76
C SER A 226 -5.82 12.87 -5.51
N LEU A 227 -6.29 11.67 -5.87
CA LEU A 227 -7.60 11.47 -6.48
C LEU A 227 -8.75 11.83 -5.52
N GLY A 228 -8.59 11.56 -4.22
CA GLY A 228 -9.56 11.96 -3.20
C GLY A 228 -9.67 13.48 -3.09
N ALA A 229 -8.53 14.20 -3.10
CA ALA A 229 -8.52 15.66 -3.11
C ALA A 229 -9.18 16.25 -4.35
N HIS A 230 -8.90 15.65 -5.51
CA HIS A 230 -9.53 16.02 -6.76
C HIS A 230 -11.06 15.81 -6.74
N LEU A 231 -11.51 14.65 -6.25
CA LEU A 231 -12.94 14.34 -6.11
C LEU A 231 -13.65 15.29 -5.13
N GLN A 232 -13.00 15.70 -4.03
CA GLN A 232 -13.58 16.67 -3.10
C GLN A 232 -13.88 17.99 -3.80
N ASN A 233 -12.93 18.50 -4.59
CA ASN A 233 -13.14 19.76 -5.33
C ASN A 233 -14.36 19.66 -6.27
N GLN A 234 -14.57 18.49 -6.88
CA GLN A 234 -15.75 18.23 -7.73
C GLN A 234 -17.04 18.20 -6.92
N ILE A 235 -17.04 17.60 -5.73
CA ILE A 235 -18.21 17.55 -4.83
C ILE A 235 -18.54 18.95 -4.32
N ASP A 236 -17.54 19.70 -3.85
CA ASP A 236 -17.71 21.05 -3.31
C ASP A 236 -18.22 22.03 -4.37
N SER A 237 -17.74 21.88 -5.61
CA SER A 237 -18.14 22.71 -6.75
C SER A 237 -19.30 22.10 -7.54
N TYR A 238 -19.91 21.00 -7.06
CA TYR A 238 -20.80 20.18 -7.88
C TYR A 238 -21.91 21.02 -8.49
N ALA A 239 -22.58 21.90 -7.73
CA ALA A 239 -23.67 22.74 -8.24
C ALA A 239 -23.27 23.59 -9.48
N GLN A 240 -22.01 24.02 -9.57
CA GLN A 240 -21.50 24.93 -10.60
C GLN A 240 -20.95 24.20 -11.83
N LEU A 241 -20.59 22.93 -11.71
CA LEU A 241 -19.99 22.16 -12.79
C LEU A 241 -21.04 21.78 -13.84
N ASP A 242 -20.71 21.90 -15.13
CA ASP A 242 -21.48 21.24 -16.18
C ASP A 242 -20.89 19.86 -16.51
N VAL A 243 -21.55 19.12 -17.41
CA VAL A 243 -21.11 17.77 -17.81
C VAL A 243 -19.73 17.82 -18.46
N THR A 244 -19.43 18.84 -19.26
CA THR A 244 -18.13 19.00 -19.92
C THR A 244 -17.00 19.21 -18.90
N ALA A 245 -17.24 20.04 -17.89
CA ALA A 245 -16.31 20.27 -16.79
C ALA A 245 -16.06 18.98 -15.99
N LEU A 246 -17.09 18.15 -15.76
CA LEU A 246 -16.91 16.86 -15.09
C LEU A 246 -16.14 15.84 -15.92
N ILE A 247 -16.35 15.78 -17.24
CA ILE A 247 -15.56 14.94 -18.14
C ILE A 247 -14.09 15.36 -18.10
N GLY A 248 -13.82 16.67 -18.25
CA GLY A 248 -12.46 17.20 -18.17
C GLY A 248 -11.82 16.94 -16.80
N ALA A 249 -12.60 17.01 -15.72
CA ALA A 249 -12.10 16.66 -14.40
C ALA A 249 -11.82 15.14 -14.27
N ALA A 250 -12.60 14.25 -14.88
CA ALA A 250 -12.28 12.82 -14.91
C ALA A 250 -10.97 12.53 -15.66
N GLU A 251 -10.68 13.27 -16.74
CA GLU A 251 -9.40 13.20 -17.47
C GLU A 251 -8.24 13.73 -16.63
N GLN A 252 -8.44 14.84 -15.91
CA GLN A 252 -7.45 15.38 -14.97
C GLN A 252 -7.11 14.38 -13.87
N GLY A 253 -8.09 13.63 -13.35
CA GLY A 253 -7.84 12.56 -12.39
C GLY A 253 -6.89 11.49 -12.94
N ILE A 254 -7.07 11.09 -14.22
CA ILE A 254 -6.16 10.13 -14.88
C ILE A 254 -4.75 10.72 -15.01
N ALA A 255 -4.64 11.99 -15.42
CA ALA A 255 -3.35 12.67 -15.55
C ALA A 255 -2.63 12.76 -14.20
N LEU A 256 -3.34 13.17 -13.14
CA LEU A 256 -2.85 13.27 -11.78
C LEU A 256 -2.34 11.93 -11.24
N ALA A 257 -3.10 10.86 -11.46
CA ALA A 257 -2.64 9.50 -11.14
C ALA A 257 -1.38 9.11 -11.94
N GLY A 258 -1.27 9.57 -13.19
CA GLY A 258 -0.07 9.42 -14.01
C GLY A 258 1.13 10.19 -13.46
N GLU A 259 0.94 11.42 -12.99
CA GLU A 259 1.98 12.25 -12.37
C GLU A 259 2.54 11.59 -11.11
N VAL A 260 1.67 11.16 -10.19
CA VAL A 260 2.09 10.46 -8.96
C VAL A 260 2.85 9.17 -9.28
N ARG A 261 2.44 8.43 -10.32
CA ARG A 261 3.16 7.22 -10.76
C ARG A 261 4.60 7.50 -11.21
N ASN A 262 4.83 8.68 -11.78
CA ASN A 262 6.13 9.09 -12.30
C ASN A 262 7.01 9.79 -11.25
N LEU A 263 6.48 10.10 -10.06
CA LEU A 263 7.27 10.71 -9.00
C LEU A 263 8.44 9.80 -8.58
N PRO A 264 9.66 10.37 -8.44
CA PRO A 264 10.80 9.65 -7.92
C PRO A 264 10.59 9.31 -6.44
N PRO A 265 11.22 8.23 -5.93
CA PRO A 265 11.04 7.78 -4.54
C PRO A 265 11.27 8.86 -3.48
N ALA A 266 12.27 9.73 -3.68
CA ALA A 266 12.57 10.80 -2.73
C ALA A 266 11.44 11.83 -2.65
N GLU A 267 10.81 12.16 -3.77
CA GLU A 267 9.67 13.09 -3.81
C GLU A 267 8.41 12.45 -3.22
N LEU A 268 8.18 11.15 -3.42
CA LEU A 268 7.09 10.42 -2.77
C LEU A 268 7.21 10.50 -1.24
N VAL A 269 8.42 10.27 -0.70
CA VAL A 269 8.66 10.36 0.75
C VAL A 269 8.48 11.78 1.25
N ALA A 270 9.02 12.78 0.54
CA ALA A 270 8.92 14.18 0.94
C ALA A 270 7.45 14.65 0.94
N GLN A 271 6.71 14.39 -0.14
CA GLN A 271 5.30 14.78 -0.23
C GLN A 271 4.45 14.02 0.79
N GLY A 272 4.63 12.70 0.92
CA GLY A 272 3.89 11.89 1.89
C GLY A 272 4.09 12.36 3.34
N SER A 273 5.31 12.73 3.71
CA SER A 273 5.63 13.23 5.06
C SER A 273 4.93 14.55 5.40
N ASN A 274 4.69 15.39 4.39
CA ASN A 274 4.16 16.74 4.54
C ASN A 274 2.63 16.81 4.48
N LEU A 275 1.94 15.74 4.07
CA LEU A 275 0.47 15.74 3.91
C LEU A 275 -0.26 16.22 5.19
N LEU A 276 0.20 15.79 6.36
CA LEU A 276 -0.36 16.18 7.66
C LEU A 276 -0.02 17.62 8.09
N GLU A 277 1.11 18.18 7.65
CA GLU A 277 1.49 19.58 7.94
C GLU A 277 0.59 20.57 7.20
N THR A 278 0.20 20.22 5.96
CA THR A 278 -0.80 20.96 5.18
C THR A 278 -2.22 20.84 5.75
N ALA A 279 -2.59 19.69 6.33
CA ALA A 279 -3.92 19.46 6.91
C ALA A 279 -4.11 20.10 8.30
N THR A 280 -3.03 20.33 9.05
CA THR A 280 -3.07 20.92 10.41
C THR A 280 -2.74 22.42 10.48
N GLY A 281 -2.52 23.07 9.33
CA GLY A 281 -2.31 24.52 9.29
C GLY A 281 -1.09 24.99 10.09
N SER A 282 0.02 24.24 10.05
CA SER A 282 1.28 24.73 10.60
C SER A 282 1.95 25.67 9.60
N ALA A 283 1.41 26.88 9.49
CA ALA A 283 2.15 28.01 8.96
C ALA A 283 3.37 28.21 9.88
N THR A 284 4.55 27.79 9.42
CA THR A 284 5.80 28.23 10.00
C THR A 284 5.89 29.73 9.79
N ALA A 285 5.63 30.48 10.86
CA ALA A 285 5.83 31.92 10.91
C ALA A 285 7.28 32.22 10.49
N ILE A 286 7.42 32.99 9.41
CA ILE A 286 8.69 33.59 9.00
C ILE A 286 9.16 34.46 10.18
N PRO A 287 10.36 34.27 10.74
CA PRO A 287 10.88 35.21 11.71
C PRO A 287 11.18 36.53 10.98
N ALA A 288 10.50 37.59 11.40
CA ALA A 288 10.83 38.94 10.98
C ALA A 288 12.29 39.23 11.36
N GLN A 289 13.08 39.66 10.37
CA GLN A 289 14.35 40.36 10.60
C GLN A 289 14.08 41.83 10.92
#